data_AF-A0A372Q7P7-F1
#
_entry.id   AF-A0A372Q7P7-F1
#
_cell.length_a   1.000
_cell.length_b   1.000
_cell.length_c   1.000
_cell.angle_alpha   90.00
_cell.angle_beta   90.00
_cell.angle_gamma   90.00
#
_symmetry.space_group_name_H-M   'P 1'
#
loop_
_entity.id
_entity.type
_entity.pdbx_description
1 polymer ?
#
loop_
_entity_poly.entity_id
_entity_poly.type
_entity_poly.pdbx_seq_one_letter_code
_entity_poly.pdbx_strand_id
1 'polypeptide(L)'
;MYLSKINSYVLLNSYLNFRVNDFILEKRLRWIPYNKFKNVEYLNEGGFGTIYKAIWLKNNRNEEYEDEDEEYEEVILKCHKNLNENLNEFLKEWKYHTSVLSSNDIIEFYGFTEDPNTSKYMVVMYYANKGNLRENLTRIVNNWNQKLYMLYEIISGLNNIHEKNLIH
;
A
#
# COMPACT_ATOMS: atom_id res chain seq x y z
N MET A 1 -18.58 12.50 31.86
CA MET A 1 -17.67 13.02 30.82
C MET A 1 -16.75 11.95 30.19
N TYR A 2 -16.36 10.89 30.91
CA TYR A 2 -15.55 9.79 30.34
C TYR A 2 -16.36 8.78 29.50
N LEU A 3 -17.56 8.39 29.96
CA LEU A 3 -18.43 7.44 29.24
C LEU A 3 -18.90 7.95 27.87
N SER A 4 -19.11 9.27 27.72
CA SER A 4 -19.50 9.87 26.43
C SER A 4 -18.36 9.85 25.40
N LYS A 5 -17.10 10.00 25.84
CA LYS A 5 -15.93 9.89 24.96
C LYS A 5 -15.69 8.44 24.51
N ILE A 6 -15.83 7.46 25.41
CA ILE A 6 -15.65 6.05 25.08
C ILE A 6 -16.66 5.62 24.01
N ASN A 7 -17.92 6.04 24.14
CA ASN A 7 -18.95 5.72 23.16
C ASN A 7 -18.70 6.37 21.79
N SER A 8 -18.20 7.62 21.76
CA SER A 8 -17.86 8.29 20.49
C SER A 8 -16.67 7.63 19.77
N TYR A 9 -15.66 7.12 20.50
CA TYR A 9 -14.52 6.42 19.90
C TYR A 9 -14.92 5.07 19.30
N VAL A 10 -15.75 4.30 19.99
CA VAL A 10 -16.24 2.99 19.49
C VAL A 10 -17.07 3.16 18.22
N LEU A 11 -17.96 4.15 18.20
CA LEU A 11 -18.79 4.46 17.01
C LEU A 11 -17.96 5.00 15.84
N LEU A 12 -16.91 5.78 16.10
CA LEU A 12 -16.02 6.30 15.06
C LEU A 12 -15.21 5.17 14.40
N ASN A 13 -14.69 4.24 15.21
CA ASN A 13 -13.96 3.08 14.68
C ASN A 13 -14.88 2.14 13.90
N SER A 14 -16.11 1.90 14.37
CA SER A 14 -17.06 1.06 13.61
C SER A 14 -17.45 1.68 12.27
N TYR A 15 -17.65 3.01 12.23
CA TYR A 15 -17.91 3.73 10.99
C TYR A 15 -16.73 3.70 10.01
N LEU A 16 -15.52 3.91 10.51
CA LEU A 16 -14.31 3.83 9.69
C LEU A 16 -14.14 2.44 9.08
N ASN A 17 -14.24 1.40 9.90
CA ASN A 17 -14.12 0.02 9.46
C ASN A 17 -15.17 -0.32 8.40
N PHE A 18 -16.43 0.11 8.62
CA PHE A 18 -17.48 -0.05 7.64
C PHE A 18 -17.12 0.59 6.29
N ARG A 19 -16.68 1.86 6.31
CA ARG A 19 -16.35 2.61 5.08
C ARG A 19 -15.16 2.03 4.32
N VAL A 20 -14.12 1.57 5.01
CA VAL A 20 -12.96 0.94 4.36
C VAL A 20 -13.35 -0.42 3.78
N ASN A 21 -14.08 -1.24 4.53
CA ASN A 21 -14.52 -2.56 4.06
C ASN A 21 -15.49 -2.44 2.87
N ASP A 22 -16.43 -1.49 2.92
CA ASP A 22 -17.35 -1.19 1.82
C ASP A 22 -16.58 -0.79 0.55
N PHE A 23 -15.57 0.08 0.68
CA PHE A 23 -14.70 0.44 -0.43
C PHE A 23 -13.93 -0.75 -1.02
N ILE A 24 -13.36 -1.61 -0.16
CA ILE A 24 -12.63 -2.82 -0.59
C ILE A 24 -13.55 -3.74 -1.40
N LEU A 25 -14.78 -3.94 -0.93
CA LEU A 25 -15.79 -4.77 -1.61
C LEU A 25 -16.24 -4.13 -2.93
N GLU A 26 -16.61 -2.84 -2.92
CA GLU A 26 -17.07 -2.11 -4.10
C GLU A 26 -16.04 -2.13 -5.23
N LYS A 27 -14.75 -1.96 -4.87
CA LYS A 27 -13.62 -1.95 -5.81
C LYS A 27 -13.03 -3.33 -6.08
N ARG A 28 -13.58 -4.40 -5.47
CA ARG A 28 -13.07 -5.78 -5.57
C ARG A 28 -11.57 -5.89 -5.26
N LEU A 29 -11.12 -5.15 -4.25
CA LEU A 29 -9.73 -5.12 -3.84
C LEU A 29 -9.45 -6.30 -2.90
N ARG A 30 -8.20 -6.76 -2.91
CA ARG A 30 -7.80 -7.92 -2.10
C ARG A 30 -7.71 -7.53 -0.63
N TRP A 31 -8.31 -8.35 0.22
CA TRP A 31 -8.02 -8.39 1.65
C TRP A 31 -6.94 -9.44 1.89
N ILE A 32 -5.87 -9.05 2.59
CA ILE A 32 -4.75 -9.93 2.91
C ILE A 32 -4.73 -10.10 4.43
N PRO A 33 -4.92 -11.32 4.95
CA PRO A 33 -4.85 -11.58 6.39
C PRO A 33 -3.48 -11.21 6.95
N TYR A 34 -3.45 -10.45 8.06
CA TYR A 34 -2.21 -9.91 8.61
C TYR A 34 -1.22 -10.99 9.06
N ASN A 35 -1.72 -12.16 9.47
CA ASN A 35 -0.88 -13.30 9.85
C ASN A 35 -0.08 -13.90 8.68
N LYS A 36 -0.32 -13.49 7.43
CA LYS A 36 0.52 -13.83 6.27
C LYS A 36 1.80 -13.00 6.18
N PHE A 37 1.94 -11.96 7.01
CA PHE A 37 3.15 -11.14 7.06
C PHE A 37 4.06 -11.58 8.20
N LYS A 38 5.34 -11.83 7.86
CA LYS A 38 6.42 -12.16 8.79
C LYS A 38 7.44 -11.03 8.80
N ASN A 39 8.22 -10.92 9.87
CA ASN A 39 9.30 -9.94 10.03
C ASN A 39 8.84 -8.52 9.69
N VAL A 40 7.71 -8.10 10.28
CA VAL A 40 7.18 -6.74 10.11
C VAL A 40 8.07 -5.78 10.89
N GLU A 41 8.83 -4.96 10.17
CA GLU A 41 9.83 -4.06 10.73
C GLU A 41 9.55 -2.62 10.30
N TYR A 42 9.72 -1.67 11.22
CA TYR A 42 9.63 -0.25 10.89
C TYR A 42 10.68 0.13 9.84
N LEU A 43 10.27 0.83 8.78
CA LEU A 43 11.19 1.29 7.73
C LEU A 43 11.37 2.81 7.74
N ASN A 44 10.27 3.57 7.71
CA ASN A 44 10.32 5.04 7.67
C ASN A 44 8.98 5.66 8.11
N GLU A 45 9.00 6.93 8.47
CA GLU A 45 7.84 7.75 8.78
C GLU A 45 7.94 9.09 8.03
N GLY A 46 6.91 9.40 7.24
CA GLY A 46 6.79 10.64 6.49
C GLY A 46 5.63 11.51 6.98
N GLY A 47 5.32 12.54 6.20
CA GLY A 47 4.18 13.44 6.48
C GLY A 47 2.82 12.74 6.43
N PHE A 48 2.67 11.72 5.58
CA PHE A 48 1.39 11.05 5.31
C PHE A 48 1.19 9.73 6.04
N GLY A 49 2.20 9.22 6.74
CA GLY A 49 2.13 7.86 7.26
C GLY A 49 3.45 7.29 7.74
N THR A 50 3.35 6.08 8.27
CA THR A 50 4.47 5.22 8.61
C THR A 50 4.46 4.03 7.67
N ILE A 51 5.63 3.60 7.21
CA ILE A 51 5.79 2.41 6.39
C ILE A 51 6.61 1.37 7.14
N TYR A 52 6.18 0.11 7.01
CA TYR A 52 6.85 -1.06 7.54
C TYR A 52 7.26 -1.97 6.38
N LYS A 53 8.42 -2.60 6.47
CA LYS A 53 8.82 -3.68 5.58
C LYS A 53 8.34 -5.00 6.17
N ALA A 54 7.85 -5.91 5.32
CA ALA A 54 7.45 -7.25 5.75
C ALA A 54 7.74 -8.29 4.67
N ILE A 55 7.77 -9.57 5.06
CA ILE A 55 7.78 -10.71 4.15
C ILE A 55 6.36 -11.25 4.07
N TRP A 56 5.76 -11.23 2.89
CA TRP A 56 4.43 -11.74 2.60
C TRP A 56 4.48 -13.17 2.06
N LEU A 57 3.79 -14.09 2.72
CA LEU A 57 3.51 -15.43 2.20
C LEU A 57 2.27 -15.38 1.28
N LYS A 58 2.47 -15.40 -0.03
CA LYS A 58 1.39 -15.26 -1.03
C LYS A 58 0.44 -16.44 -1.03
N ASN A 59 1.01 -17.64 -1.14
CA ASN A 59 0.26 -18.89 -1.26
C ASN A 59 0.25 -19.60 0.10
N ASN A 60 -0.89 -20.13 0.47
CA ASN A 60 -0.94 -21.12 1.53
C ASN A 60 -0.77 -22.46 0.84
N ARG A 61 0.06 -23.36 1.38
CA ARG A 61 -0.12 -24.79 1.06
C ARG A 61 -1.57 -25.13 1.36
N ASN A 62 -2.36 -25.38 0.33
CA ASN A 62 -3.66 -25.98 0.52
C ASN A 62 -3.38 -27.40 1.01
N GLU A 63 -3.94 -27.80 2.15
CA GLU A 63 -3.77 -29.16 2.68
C GLU A 63 -4.24 -30.25 1.67
N GLU A 64 -5.01 -29.85 0.65
CA GLU A 64 -5.49 -30.71 -0.45
C GLU A 64 -4.48 -30.92 -1.60
N TYR A 65 -3.48 -30.05 -1.77
CA TYR A 65 -2.52 -30.12 -2.87
C TYR A 65 -1.11 -29.87 -2.34
N GLU A 66 -0.34 -30.96 -2.17
CA GLU A 66 1.01 -30.94 -1.57
C GLU A 66 2.08 -30.20 -2.41
N ASP A 67 1.73 -29.78 -3.65
CA ASP A 67 2.70 -29.35 -4.66
C ASP A 67 2.82 -27.83 -4.87
N GLU A 68 2.10 -26.98 -4.10
CA GLU A 68 2.33 -25.52 -4.18
C GLU A 68 3.51 -25.10 -3.28
N ASP A 69 4.61 -24.72 -3.94
CA ASP A 69 5.76 -24.10 -3.29
C ASP A 69 5.35 -22.78 -2.59
N GLU A 70 5.92 -22.55 -1.40
CA GLU A 70 5.69 -21.31 -0.65
C GLU A 70 6.31 -20.12 -1.41
N GLU A 71 5.46 -19.26 -1.96
CA GLU A 71 5.89 -18.02 -2.61
C GLU A 71 6.00 -16.89 -1.58
N TYR A 72 7.20 -16.34 -1.45
CA TYR A 72 7.52 -15.24 -0.54
C TYR A 72 7.86 -13.97 -1.30
N GLU A 73 7.32 -12.85 -0.85
CA GLU A 73 7.62 -11.54 -1.43
C GLU A 73 7.90 -10.49 -0.34
N GLU A 74 8.91 -9.65 -0.55
CA GLU A 74 9.12 -8.48 0.30
C GLU A 74 8.12 -7.37 -0.09
N VAL A 75 7.37 -6.87 0.89
CA VAL A 75 6.33 -5.86 0.69
C VAL A 75 6.48 -4.70 1.66
N ILE A 76 5.82 -3.59 1.33
CA ILE A 76 5.60 -2.47 2.25
C ILE A 76 4.17 -2.50 2.76
N LEU A 77 4.03 -2.35 4.08
CA LEU A 77 2.78 -2.05 4.77
C LEU A 77 2.75 -0.55 5.10
N LYS A 78 1.95 0.22 4.36
CA LYS A 78 1.78 1.67 4.57
C LYS A 78 0.59 1.94 5.48
N CYS A 79 0.85 2.52 6.64
CA CYS A 79 -0.15 2.98 7.60
C CYS A 79 -0.32 4.50 7.47
N HIS A 80 -1.54 4.97 7.18
CA HIS A 80 -1.82 6.40 7.03
C HIS A 80 -1.93 7.08 8.41
N LYS A 81 -1.44 8.32 8.52
CA LYS A 81 -1.61 9.15 9.73
C LYS A 81 -3.02 9.75 9.77
N ASN A 82 -3.61 9.85 10.96
CA ASN A 82 -4.92 10.49 11.18
C ASN A 82 -6.01 10.03 10.20
N LEU A 83 -6.08 8.71 9.93
CA LEU A 83 -7.03 8.14 8.97
C LEU A 83 -8.48 8.56 9.26
N ASN A 84 -8.85 8.71 10.53
CA ASN A 84 -10.19 9.14 10.94
C ASN A 84 -10.56 10.54 10.40
N GLU A 85 -9.60 11.45 10.33
CA GLU A 85 -9.80 12.82 9.86
C GLU A 85 -9.79 12.88 8.33
N ASN A 86 -8.94 12.05 7.69
CA ASN A 86 -8.67 12.10 6.25
C ASN A 86 -9.18 10.89 5.48
N LEU A 87 -10.19 10.17 5.99
CA LEU A 87 -10.67 8.91 5.42
C LEU A 87 -11.07 9.05 3.94
N ASN A 88 -11.77 10.12 3.58
CA ASN A 88 -12.19 10.34 2.20
C ASN A 88 -11.00 10.57 1.26
N GLU A 89 -9.96 11.27 1.73
CA GLU A 89 -8.73 11.49 0.96
C GLU A 89 -7.95 10.19 0.79
N PHE A 90 -7.84 9.40 1.85
CA PHE A 90 -7.24 8.07 1.81
C PHE A 90 -7.95 7.15 0.81
N LEU A 91 -9.28 7.05 0.86
CA LEU A 91 -10.03 6.21 -0.09
C LEU A 91 -9.90 6.74 -1.53
N LYS A 92 -9.80 8.06 -1.71
CA LYS A 92 -9.61 8.71 -3.02
C LYS A 92 -8.21 8.41 -3.59
N GLU A 93 -7.16 8.42 -2.77
CA GLU A 93 -5.80 8.02 -3.15
C GLU A 93 -5.82 6.61 -3.77
N TRP A 94 -6.38 5.62 -3.06
CA TRP A 94 -6.42 4.25 -3.55
C TRP A 94 -7.41 4.02 -4.69
N LYS A 95 -8.50 4.79 -4.77
CA LYS A 95 -9.40 4.78 -5.93
C LYS A 95 -8.66 5.19 -7.21
N TYR A 96 -7.83 6.22 -7.14
CA TYR A 96 -7.06 6.68 -8.29
C TYR A 96 -5.87 5.78 -8.59
N HIS A 97 -5.15 5.34 -7.55
CA HIS A 97 -4.03 4.42 -7.71
C HIS A 97 -4.46 3.14 -8.43
N THR A 98 -5.59 2.54 -8.01
CA THR A 98 -6.14 1.33 -8.65
C THR A 98 -6.58 1.54 -10.09
N SER A 99 -6.91 2.76 -10.49
CA SER A 99 -7.31 3.07 -11.88
C SER A 99 -6.14 3.11 -12.87
N VAL A 100 -4.90 3.19 -12.39
CA VAL A 100 -3.67 3.31 -13.19
C VAL A 100 -2.72 2.09 -13.06
N LEU A 101 -3.17 1.01 -12.39
CA LEU A 101 -2.35 -0.19 -12.13
C LEU A 101 -1.97 -1.03 -13.37
N SER A 102 -2.41 -0.66 -14.58
CA SER A 102 -2.03 -1.37 -15.81
C SER A 102 -0.59 -1.10 -16.27
N SER A 103 0.20 -0.36 -15.48
CA SER A 103 1.52 0.15 -15.82
C SER A 103 2.59 -0.44 -14.91
N ASN A 104 3.66 -0.99 -15.49
CA ASN A 104 4.84 -1.44 -14.74
C ASN A 104 5.61 -0.27 -14.08
N ASP A 105 5.39 0.95 -14.55
CA ASP A 105 6.03 2.17 -14.02
C ASP A 105 5.36 2.72 -12.75
N ILE A 106 4.22 2.14 -12.32
CA ILE A 106 3.48 2.55 -11.13
C ILE A 106 3.67 1.48 -10.05
N ILE A 107 3.91 1.91 -8.81
CA ILE A 107 4.13 0.98 -7.70
C ILE A 107 2.93 0.05 -7.56
N GLU A 108 3.20 -1.26 -7.55
CA GLU A 108 2.14 -2.26 -7.50
C GLU A 108 1.42 -2.19 -6.14
N PHE A 109 0.10 -2.22 -6.20
CA PHE A 109 -0.79 -2.24 -5.06
C PHE A 109 -1.39 -3.64 -4.95
N TYR A 110 -1.12 -4.32 -3.84
CA TYR A 110 -1.57 -5.69 -3.62
C TYR A 110 -2.91 -5.78 -2.90
N GLY A 111 -3.27 -4.77 -2.10
CA GLY A 111 -4.51 -4.78 -1.33
C GLY A 111 -4.39 -4.11 0.03
N PHE A 112 -5.27 -4.50 0.94
CA PHE A 112 -5.31 -4.01 2.31
C PHE A 112 -5.12 -5.13 3.33
N THR A 113 -4.65 -4.75 4.51
CA THR A 113 -4.62 -5.57 5.72
C THR A 113 -4.98 -4.70 6.92
N GLU A 114 -5.27 -5.31 8.06
CA GLU A 114 -5.43 -4.64 9.35
C GLU A 114 -4.51 -5.29 10.36
N ASP A 115 -3.72 -4.49 11.07
CA ASP A 115 -2.92 -4.99 12.21
C ASP A 115 -3.85 -5.27 13.39
N PRO A 116 -3.99 -6.53 13.84
CA PRO A 116 -4.91 -6.91 14.91
C PRO A 116 -4.54 -6.29 16.27
N ASN A 117 -3.28 -5.87 16.47
CA ASN A 117 -2.84 -5.29 17.73
C ASN A 117 -3.18 -3.81 17.85
N THR A 118 -3.21 -3.10 16.71
CA THR A 118 -3.43 -1.65 16.67
C THR A 118 -4.77 -1.27 16.04
N SER A 119 -5.49 -2.23 15.45
CA SER A 119 -6.71 -2.02 14.64
C SER A 119 -6.51 -0.96 13.55
N LYS A 120 -5.29 -0.86 13.01
CA LYS A 120 -4.95 0.09 11.96
C LYS A 120 -5.00 -0.60 10.61
N TYR A 121 -5.77 -0.02 9.69
CA TYR A 121 -5.70 -0.38 8.28
C TYR A 121 -4.36 0.01 7.68
N MET A 122 -3.82 -0.90 6.89
CA MET A 122 -2.57 -0.72 6.16
C MET A 122 -2.77 -1.14 4.71
N VAL A 123 -2.05 -0.45 3.83
CA VAL A 123 -1.99 -0.78 2.41
C VAL A 123 -0.76 -1.65 2.16
N VAL A 124 -0.96 -2.71 1.38
CA VAL A 124 0.10 -3.65 0.99
C VAL A 124 0.54 -3.29 -0.42
N MET A 125 1.83 -3.00 -0.61
CA MET A 125 2.39 -2.57 -1.89
C MET A 125 3.79 -3.14 -2.13
N TYR A 126 4.23 -3.12 -3.39
CA TYR A 126 5.56 -3.58 -3.78
C TYR A 126 6.68 -2.84 -3.03
N TYR A 127 7.70 -3.60 -2.59
CA TYR A 127 8.88 -3.01 -1.99
C TYR A 127 9.92 -2.62 -3.05
N ALA A 128 9.97 -1.32 -3.36
CA ALA A 128 11.03 -0.75 -4.19
C ALA A 128 12.38 -0.76 -3.43
N ASN A 129 13.09 -1.88 -3.51
CA ASN A 129 14.28 -2.18 -2.68
C ASN A 129 15.49 -1.27 -2.90
N LYS A 130 15.46 -0.39 -3.92
CA LYS A 130 16.48 0.64 -4.11
C LYS A 130 16.14 1.94 -3.39
N GLY A 131 14.97 2.08 -2.78
CA GLY A 131 14.54 3.30 -2.11
C GLY A 131 14.09 4.39 -3.10
N ASN A 132 14.02 5.64 -2.63
CA ASN A 132 13.50 6.74 -3.44
C ASN A 132 14.55 7.27 -4.44
N LEU A 133 14.05 7.84 -5.54
CA LEU A 133 14.89 8.38 -6.60
C LEU A 133 15.85 9.46 -6.08
N ARG A 134 15.39 10.35 -5.19
CA ARG A 134 16.18 11.49 -4.68
C ARG A 134 17.48 11.04 -4.00
N GLU A 135 17.39 10.05 -3.13
CA GLU A 135 18.55 9.47 -2.45
C GLU A 135 19.46 8.67 -3.39
N ASN A 136 18.90 8.14 -4.48
CA ASN A 136 19.63 7.31 -5.43
C ASN A 136 20.24 8.09 -6.60
N LEU A 137 19.89 9.37 -6.77
CA LEU A 137 20.33 10.19 -7.89
C LEU A 137 21.84 10.13 -8.09
N THR A 138 22.64 10.26 -7.03
CA THR A 138 24.11 10.24 -7.13
C THR A 138 24.67 8.93 -7.70
N ARG A 139 24.03 7.80 -7.40
CA ARG A 139 24.42 6.49 -7.94
C ARG A 139 24.05 6.35 -9.42
N ILE A 140 22.89 6.87 -9.79
CA ILE A 140 22.35 6.84 -11.17
C ILE A 140 23.11 7.81 -12.08
N VAL A 141 23.55 8.96 -11.55
CA VAL A 141 24.08 10.07 -12.34
C VAL A 141 25.38 9.72 -13.10
N ASN A 142 26.04 8.63 -12.74
CA ASN A 142 27.28 8.18 -13.36
C ASN A 142 27.11 7.47 -14.72
N ASN A 143 25.87 7.18 -15.16
CA ASN A 143 25.61 6.50 -16.43
C ASN A 143 24.48 7.17 -17.21
N TRP A 144 24.78 7.70 -18.40
CA TRP A 144 23.79 8.38 -19.25
C TRP A 144 22.67 7.43 -19.70
N ASN A 145 22.98 6.21 -20.11
CA ASN A 145 21.95 5.26 -20.55
C ASN A 145 20.94 4.96 -19.43
N GLN A 146 21.39 4.85 -18.18
CA GLN A 146 20.51 4.67 -17.03
C GLN A 146 19.63 5.90 -16.77
N LYS A 147 20.15 7.12 -16.96
CA LYS A 147 19.35 8.35 -16.87
C LYS A 147 18.23 8.38 -17.91
N LEU A 148 18.54 8.08 -19.16
CA LEU A 148 17.55 8.06 -20.24
C LEU A 148 16.49 7.01 -19.98
N TYR A 149 16.90 5.82 -19.57
CA TYR A 149 15.98 4.74 -19.24
C TYR A 149 15.02 5.17 -18.13
N MET A 150 15.51 5.68 -17.00
CA MET A 150 14.62 6.15 -15.94
C MET A 150 13.73 7.32 -16.33
N LEU A 151 14.23 8.26 -17.13
CA LEU A 151 13.41 9.36 -17.65
C LEU A 151 12.26 8.80 -18.50
N TYR A 152 12.55 7.80 -19.34
CA TYR A 152 11.54 7.12 -20.13
C TYR A 152 10.48 6.43 -19.25
N GLU A 153 10.89 5.66 -18.22
CA GLU A 153 9.95 5.01 -17.28
C GLU A 153 9.06 6.05 -16.56
N ILE A 154 9.64 7.18 -16.11
CA ILE A 154 8.88 8.27 -15.48
C ILE A 154 7.86 8.87 -16.46
N ILE A 155 8.27 9.15 -17.70
CA ILE A 155 7.37 9.69 -18.74
C ILE A 155 6.26 8.69 -19.06
N SER A 156 6.59 7.40 -19.17
CA SER A 156 5.63 6.32 -19.40
C SER A 156 4.59 6.23 -18.29
N GLY A 157 5.02 6.20 -17.02
CA GLY A 157 4.12 6.21 -15.86
C GLY A 157 3.22 7.45 -15.81
N LEU A 158 3.77 8.64 -16.08
CA LEU A 158 2.99 9.88 -16.15
C LEU A 158 1.98 9.87 -17.30
N ASN A 159 2.35 9.33 -18.47
CA ASN A 159 1.43 9.17 -19.59
C ASN A 159 0.25 8.28 -19.21
N ASN A 160 0.50 7.15 -18.54
CA ASN A 160 -0.55 6.24 -18.07
C ASN A 160 -1.50 6.90 -17.05
N ILE A 161 -0.98 7.79 -16.19
CA ILE A 161 -1.79 8.61 -15.27
C ILE A 161 -2.65 9.60 -16.06
N HIS A 162 -2.07 10.30 -17.03
CA HIS A 162 -2.77 11.28 -17.85
C HIS A 162 -3.86 10.65 -18.73
N GLU A 163 -3.67 9.43 -19.24
CA GLU A 163 -4.69 8.67 -19.99
C GLU A 163 -5.96 8.40 -19.17
N LYS A 164 -5.86 8.42 -17.83
CA LYS A 164 -7.01 8.32 -16.92
C LYS A 164 -7.60 9.69 -16.54
N ASN A 165 -7.15 10.77 -17.17
CA ASN A 165 -7.48 12.16 -16.84
C ASN A 165 -7.12 12.53 -15.39
N LEU A 166 -6.02 11.97 -14.88
CA LEU A 166 -5.48 12.27 -13.56
C LEU A 166 -4.21 13.11 -13.67
N ILE A 167 -3.86 13.80 -12.59
CA ILE A 167 -2.60 14.52 -12.44
C ILE A 167 -1.99 14.05 -11.10
N HIS A 168 -0.72 13.66 -11.14
CA HIS A 168 0.07 13.33 -9.95
C HIS A 168 0.65 14.62 -9.34
#